data_AF-A0A178EMM7-F1
#
_entry.id   AF-A0A178EMM7-F1
#
_cell.length_a   1.000
_cell.length_b   1.000
_cell.length_c   1.000
_cell.angle_alpha   90.00
_cell.angle_beta   90.00
_cell.angle_gamma   90.00
#
_symmetry.space_group_name_H-M   'P 1'
#
loop_
_entity.id
_entity.type
_entity.pdbx_description
1 polymer ?
#
loop_
_entity_poly.entity_id
_entity_poly.type
_entity_poly.pdbx_seq_one_letter_code
_entity_poly.pdbx_strand_id
1 'polypeptide(L)'
;MHDTTQPSTANIAVACAIIAGVTGYMLGQAKSLGLFGGSPISEGQPRKDKKAQDSDEGESSDEDDDTAPAEFPGHSEECKMVLVVRTDLGMTKGKIGAQCGHATLACYKHFLRHVPNSTILRRWERMGQAKVALQVKSEEELELLQAQALSLGLVAHIIHDAGRTQIASGSATVLGIGPAPKGVIDQVTGHLKLL
;
A
#
# COMPACT_ATOMS: atom_id res chain seq x y z
N MET A 1 -42.66 -31.09 46.48
CA MET A 1 -42.15 -31.79 45.28
C MET A 1 -41.89 -30.71 44.25
N HIS A 2 -40.64 -30.31 44.03
CA HIS A 2 -40.31 -29.32 43.00
C HIS A 2 -40.10 -30.06 41.68
N ASP A 3 -40.96 -29.77 40.71
CA ASP A 3 -40.94 -30.33 39.38
C ASP A 3 -39.89 -29.57 38.55
N THR A 4 -38.71 -30.18 38.36
CA THR A 4 -37.66 -29.61 37.51
C THR A 4 -37.93 -30.03 36.07
N THR A 5 -38.59 -29.15 35.33
CA THR A 5 -38.72 -29.28 33.87
C THR A 5 -37.33 -29.28 33.24
N GLN A 6 -36.97 -30.37 32.58
CA GLN A 6 -35.67 -30.48 31.91
C GLN A 6 -35.59 -29.45 30.77
N PRO A 7 -34.50 -28.69 30.65
CA PRO A 7 -34.34 -27.72 29.59
C PRO A 7 -34.30 -28.42 28.23
N SER A 8 -35.01 -27.84 27.25
CA SER A 8 -35.04 -28.39 25.89
C SER A 8 -33.64 -28.39 25.27
N THR A 9 -33.37 -29.35 24.38
CA THR A 9 -32.10 -29.45 23.66
C THR A 9 -31.74 -28.15 22.94
N ALA A 10 -32.74 -27.41 22.44
CA ALA A 10 -32.54 -26.11 21.82
C ALA A 10 -32.02 -25.06 22.81
N ASN A 11 -32.56 -25.02 24.03
CA ASN A 11 -32.12 -24.09 25.06
C ASN A 11 -30.68 -24.40 25.52
N ILE A 12 -30.33 -25.69 25.61
CA ILE A 12 -28.96 -26.12 25.91
C ILE A 12 -28.00 -25.72 24.79
N ALA A 13 -28.37 -25.93 23.52
CA ALA A 13 -27.52 -25.58 22.38
C ALA A 13 -27.27 -24.07 22.29
N VAL A 14 -28.31 -23.24 22.50
CA VAL A 14 -28.17 -21.78 22.50
C VAL A 14 -27.29 -21.32 23.67
N ALA A 15 -27.47 -21.87 24.86
CA ALA A 15 -26.63 -21.54 26.01
C ALA A 15 -25.15 -21.89 25.76
N CYS A 16 -24.87 -23.07 25.20
CA CYS A 16 -23.51 -23.47 24.85
C CYS A 16 -22.90 -22.56 23.77
N ALA A 17 -23.66 -22.15 22.76
CA ALA A 17 -23.18 -21.26 21.70
C ALA A 17 -22.82 -19.87 22.25
N ILE A 18 -23.63 -19.32 23.16
CA ILE A 18 -23.35 -18.04 23.82
C ILE A 18 -22.09 -18.14 24.68
N ILE A 19 -21.97 -19.19 25.50
CA ILE A 19 -20.79 -19.38 26.36
C ILE A 19 -19.52 -19.54 25.52
N ALA A 20 -19.56 -20.36 24.47
CA ALA A 20 -18.41 -20.56 23.58
C ALA A 20 -18.04 -19.28 22.81
N GLY A 21 -19.03 -18.52 22.33
CA GLY A 21 -18.83 -17.26 21.63
C GLY A 21 -18.20 -16.19 22.53
N VAL A 22 -18.74 -15.99 23.74
CA VAL A 22 -18.22 -15.01 24.70
C VAL A 22 -16.82 -15.40 25.19
N THR A 23 -16.62 -16.68 25.53
CA THR A 23 -15.31 -17.16 26.00
C THR A 23 -14.26 -17.07 24.90
N GLY A 24 -14.60 -17.46 23.67
CA GLY A 24 -13.71 -17.36 22.50
C GLY A 24 -13.36 -15.92 22.15
N TYR A 25 -14.32 -15.00 22.21
CA TYR A 25 -14.10 -13.58 21.97
C TYR A 25 -13.20 -12.95 23.04
N MET A 26 -13.39 -13.28 24.32
CA MET A 26 -12.53 -12.81 25.41
C MET A 26 -11.11 -13.37 25.33
N LEU A 27 -10.93 -14.66 25.00
CA LEU A 27 -9.61 -15.27 24.79
C LEU A 27 -8.89 -14.67 23.57
N GLY A 28 -9.64 -14.42 22.49
CA GLY A 28 -9.13 -13.78 21.27
C GLY A 28 -8.64 -12.36 21.54
N GLN A 29 -9.45 -11.55 22.24
CA GLN A 29 -9.04 -10.21 22.64
C GLN A 29 -7.85 -10.24 23.61
N ALA A 30 -7.82 -11.15 24.59
CA ALA A 30 -6.71 -11.25 25.54
C ALA A 30 -5.39 -11.70 24.89
N LYS A 31 -5.44 -12.52 23.83
CA LYS A 31 -4.27 -12.83 22.99
C LYS A 31 -3.85 -11.63 22.14
N SER A 32 -4.78 -10.83 21.63
CA SER A 32 -4.46 -9.61 20.87
C SER A 32 -3.87 -8.49 21.75
N LEU A 33 -4.21 -8.47 23.04
CA LEU A 33 -3.74 -7.51 24.05
C LEU A 33 -2.47 -7.97 24.80
N GLY A 34 -1.88 -9.12 24.45
CA GLY A 34 -0.59 -9.57 25.00
C GLY A 34 -0.60 -9.97 26.48
N LEU A 35 -1.77 -10.24 27.08
CA LEU A 35 -1.92 -10.48 28.53
C LEU A 35 -1.53 -11.90 29.00
N PHE A 36 -1.38 -12.85 28.08
CA PHE A 36 -0.92 -14.21 28.40
C PHE A 36 0.52 -14.40 27.95
N GLY A 37 1.46 -13.98 28.80
CA GLY A 37 2.87 -14.30 28.68
C GLY A 37 3.12 -15.78 28.91
N GLY A 38 3.64 -16.48 27.91
CA GLY A 38 4.05 -17.88 28.03
C GLY A 38 4.55 -18.44 26.70
N SER A 39 5.87 -18.41 26.50
CA SER A 39 6.54 -19.23 25.49
C SER A 39 6.64 -20.67 25.98
N PRO A 40 6.51 -21.71 25.14
CA PRO A 40 7.10 -23.00 25.43
C PRO A 40 8.55 -23.01 24.93
N ILE A 41 9.51 -23.07 25.86
CA ILE A 41 10.89 -23.51 25.60
C ILE A 41 10.95 -25.01 25.89
N SER A 42 11.47 -25.81 24.94
CA SER A 42 12.22 -27.04 25.25
C SER A 42 13.31 -27.25 24.18
N GLU A 43 14.50 -27.63 24.65
CA GLU A 43 15.84 -27.37 24.11
C GLU A 43 16.28 -28.17 22.87
N GLY A 44 17.26 -27.62 22.12
CA GLY A 44 17.98 -28.37 21.08
C GLY A 44 18.95 -27.62 20.14
N GLN A 45 19.82 -26.73 20.64
CA GLN A 45 21.08 -26.23 20.02
C GLN A 45 21.07 -25.30 18.77
N PRO A 46 22.14 -24.49 18.54
CA PRO A 46 22.02 -23.03 18.46
C PRO A 46 22.22 -22.46 17.04
N ARG A 47 21.56 -21.34 16.72
CA ARG A 47 22.08 -20.40 15.70
C ARG A 47 21.43 -19.00 15.77
N LYS A 48 22.26 -18.06 16.22
CA LYS A 48 22.27 -16.60 15.99
C LYS A 48 20.96 -15.81 16.11
N ASP A 49 20.94 -14.97 17.14
CA ASP A 49 19.98 -13.91 17.41
C ASP A 49 19.59 -13.12 16.14
N LYS A 50 18.32 -13.18 15.77
CA LYS A 50 17.65 -12.11 15.04
C LYS A 50 16.67 -11.47 16.01
N LYS A 51 17.10 -10.35 16.58
CA LYS A 51 16.26 -9.42 17.33
C LYS A 51 15.14 -8.97 16.38
N ALA A 52 13.92 -9.44 16.62
CA ALA A 52 12.73 -8.84 16.06
C ALA A 52 12.63 -7.45 16.70
N GLN A 53 12.98 -6.43 15.92
CA GLN A 53 12.95 -5.05 16.35
C GLN A 53 11.90 -4.35 15.49
N ASP A 54 10.78 -4.08 16.18
CA ASP A 54 9.98 -2.87 16.14
C ASP A 54 9.76 -2.20 14.78
N SER A 55 8.49 -2.15 14.38
CA SER A 55 7.98 -1.41 13.24
C SER A 55 8.15 0.09 13.46
N ASP A 56 9.36 0.58 13.21
CA ASP A 56 9.62 1.98 12.94
C ASP A 56 9.51 2.16 11.41
N GLU A 57 8.36 2.67 11.00
CA GLU A 57 8.09 3.14 9.64
C GLU A 57 8.91 4.41 9.44
N GLY A 58 10.13 4.24 8.93
CA GLY A 58 10.99 5.36 8.58
C GLY A 58 10.28 6.24 7.56
N GLU A 59 9.85 7.41 8.02
CA GLU A 59 9.54 8.55 7.18
C GLU A 59 10.68 8.72 6.18
N SER A 60 10.39 8.53 4.89
CA SER A 60 11.23 9.10 3.86
C SER A 60 11.32 10.58 4.18
N SER A 61 12.54 11.11 4.22
CA SER A 61 12.75 12.55 4.12
C SER A 61 12.29 12.92 2.71
N ASP A 62 10.98 13.10 2.59
CA ASP A 62 10.34 13.68 1.44
C ASP A 62 10.99 15.05 1.31
N GLU A 63 11.91 15.21 0.35
CA GLU A 63 12.04 16.49 -0.32
C GLU A 63 10.68 16.68 -1.02
N ASP A 64 9.68 17.09 -0.23
CA ASP A 64 8.31 17.32 -0.66
C ASP A 64 8.42 18.38 -1.75
N ASP A 65 8.24 17.96 -3.00
CA ASP A 65 7.95 18.87 -4.09
C ASP A 65 6.67 19.61 -3.72
N ASP A 66 6.78 20.76 -3.07
CA ASP A 66 5.66 21.61 -2.60
C ASP A 66 4.79 22.15 -3.75
N THR A 67 5.02 21.69 -4.98
CA THR A 67 4.29 22.10 -6.17
C THR A 67 2.88 21.52 -6.16
N ALA A 68 1.90 22.42 -6.24
CA ALA A 68 0.50 22.04 -6.36
C ALA A 68 0.22 21.35 -7.72
N PRO A 69 -0.48 20.20 -7.73
CA PRO A 69 -0.94 19.54 -8.95
C PRO A 69 -1.73 20.48 -9.88
N ALA A 70 -1.54 20.33 -11.20
CA ALA A 70 -2.38 21.02 -12.18
C ALA A 70 -3.79 20.40 -12.27
N GLU A 71 -4.81 21.23 -12.56
CA GLU A 71 -6.22 20.81 -12.70
C GLU A 71 -6.66 20.51 -14.16
N PHE A 72 -5.78 20.73 -15.15
CA PHE A 72 -5.99 20.39 -16.57
C PHE A 72 -7.37 20.79 -17.15
N PRO A 73 -7.70 22.10 -17.24
CA PRO A 73 -8.97 22.56 -17.80
C PRO A 73 -9.14 22.12 -19.26
N GLY A 74 -10.35 21.75 -19.65
CA GLY A 74 -10.66 21.25 -21.00
C GLY A 74 -10.52 19.73 -21.20
N HIS A 75 -9.95 19.01 -20.23
CA HIS A 75 -9.94 17.56 -20.24
C HIS A 75 -11.16 17.00 -19.49
N SER A 76 -12.10 16.40 -20.23
CA SER A 76 -13.26 15.66 -19.68
C SER A 76 -13.10 14.14 -19.79
N GLU A 77 -11.95 13.67 -20.25
CA GLU A 77 -11.65 12.25 -20.44
C GLU A 77 -11.43 11.51 -19.11
N GLU A 78 -11.21 10.20 -19.23
CA GLU A 78 -10.89 9.33 -18.11
C GLU A 78 -9.55 9.70 -17.47
N CYS A 79 -9.50 9.66 -16.14
CA CYS A 79 -8.27 9.81 -15.37
C CYS A 79 -7.70 8.43 -15.06
N LYS A 80 -6.38 8.33 -15.08
CA LYS A 80 -5.66 7.13 -14.64
C LYS A 80 -4.46 7.52 -13.79
N MET A 81 -3.86 6.54 -13.15
CA MET A 81 -2.53 6.60 -12.56
C MET A 81 -1.66 5.55 -13.26
N VAL A 82 -0.39 5.85 -13.44
CA VAL A 82 0.59 4.90 -13.97
C VAL A 82 1.62 4.58 -12.90
N LEU A 83 2.01 3.31 -12.83
CA LEU A 83 3.04 2.79 -11.94
C LEU A 83 4.15 2.21 -12.81
N VAL A 84 5.26 2.95 -12.94
CA VAL A 84 6.39 2.56 -13.77
C VAL A 84 7.39 1.81 -12.91
N VAL A 85 7.62 0.54 -13.22
CA VAL A 85 8.42 -0.38 -12.40
C VAL A 85 9.77 -0.65 -13.04
N ARG A 86 10.85 -0.53 -12.27
CA ARG A 86 12.18 -0.97 -12.68
C ARG A 86 12.29 -2.48 -12.65
N THR A 87 12.43 -3.07 -13.83
CA THR A 87 12.48 -4.54 -13.99
C THR A 87 13.90 -5.09 -13.99
N ASP A 88 14.91 -4.24 -14.14
CA ASP A 88 16.33 -4.57 -14.02
C ASP A 88 16.72 -5.02 -12.60
N LEU A 89 15.96 -4.57 -11.58
CA LEU A 89 16.19 -4.92 -10.18
C LEU A 89 15.81 -6.36 -9.80
N GLY A 90 15.16 -7.12 -10.71
CA GLY A 90 14.78 -8.51 -10.44
C GLY A 90 13.79 -8.68 -9.27
N MET A 91 12.95 -7.67 -9.00
CA MET A 91 11.98 -7.70 -7.91
C MET A 91 11.00 -8.88 -8.04
N THR A 92 10.68 -9.53 -6.90
CA THR A 92 9.63 -10.54 -6.87
C THR A 92 8.25 -9.89 -7.02
N LYS A 93 7.26 -10.65 -7.50
CA LYS A 93 5.88 -10.17 -7.70
C LYS A 93 5.28 -9.51 -6.45
N GLY A 94 5.52 -10.08 -5.27
CA GLY A 94 5.05 -9.52 -4.00
C GLY A 94 5.70 -8.17 -3.69
N LYS A 95 7.00 -8.03 -3.94
CA LYS A 95 7.71 -6.76 -3.73
C LYS A 95 7.24 -5.68 -4.70
N ILE A 96 7.05 -6.03 -5.98
CA ILE A 96 6.47 -5.12 -6.97
C ILE A 96 5.12 -4.60 -6.48
N GLY A 97 4.23 -5.49 -6.03
CA GLY A 97 2.91 -5.11 -5.52
C GLY A 97 2.99 -4.14 -4.34
N ALA A 98 3.89 -4.39 -3.38
CA ALA A 98 4.11 -3.49 -2.25
C ALA A 98 4.62 -2.11 -2.69
N GLN A 99 5.63 -2.05 -3.55
CA GLN A 99 6.19 -0.78 -4.03
C GLN A 99 5.19 0.03 -4.87
N CYS A 100 4.40 -0.65 -5.71
CA CYS A 100 3.27 -0.05 -6.41
C CYS A 100 2.22 0.56 -5.45
N GLY A 101 1.96 -0.10 -4.32
CA GLY A 101 1.10 0.42 -3.26
C GLY A 101 1.65 1.68 -2.62
N HIS A 102 2.95 1.69 -2.31
CA HIS A 102 3.64 2.88 -1.78
C HIS A 102 3.59 4.06 -2.77
N ALA A 103 3.88 3.82 -4.04
CA ALA A 103 3.84 4.85 -5.09
C ALA A 103 2.43 5.46 -5.24
N THR A 104 1.41 4.61 -5.21
CA THR A 104 0.01 5.05 -5.24
C THR A 104 -0.31 5.96 -4.06
N LEU A 105 0.07 5.54 -2.85
CA LEU A 105 -0.24 6.27 -1.63
C LEU A 105 0.51 7.61 -1.55
N ALA A 106 1.76 7.66 -2.00
CA ALA A 106 2.54 8.89 -2.08
C ALA A 106 1.85 9.92 -2.98
N CYS A 107 1.50 9.53 -4.21
CA CYS A 107 0.78 10.38 -5.15
C CYS A 107 -0.58 10.83 -4.60
N TYR A 108 -1.34 9.93 -3.96
CA TYR A 108 -2.64 10.26 -3.37
C TYR A 108 -2.51 11.27 -2.22
N LYS A 109 -1.56 11.05 -1.30
CA LYS A 109 -1.28 11.98 -0.20
C LYS A 109 -0.84 13.35 -0.72
N HIS A 110 -0.08 13.40 -1.81
CA HIS A 110 0.30 14.66 -2.47
C HIS A 110 -0.92 15.51 -2.82
N PHE A 111 -1.93 14.91 -3.47
CA PHE A 111 -3.17 15.61 -3.77
C PHE A 111 -3.91 16.05 -2.50
N LEU A 112 -4.00 15.19 -1.48
CA LEU A 112 -4.70 15.55 -0.25
C LEU A 112 -4.05 16.73 0.49
N ARG A 113 -2.72 16.82 0.45
CA ARG A 113 -1.96 17.92 1.08
C ARG A 113 -2.13 19.24 0.31
N HIS A 114 -1.96 19.20 -1.02
CA HIS A 114 -1.84 20.42 -1.82
C HIS A 114 -3.15 20.88 -2.45
N VAL A 115 -4.02 19.97 -2.87
CA VAL A 115 -5.29 20.27 -3.56
C VAL A 115 -6.40 19.32 -3.08
N PRO A 116 -6.84 19.40 -1.81
CA PRO A 116 -7.80 18.45 -1.22
C PRO A 116 -9.17 18.41 -1.92
N ASN A 117 -9.50 19.45 -2.69
CA ASN A 117 -10.73 19.53 -3.48
C ASN A 117 -10.52 19.27 -4.98
N SER A 118 -9.40 18.64 -5.35
CA SER A 118 -9.05 18.40 -6.75
C SER A 118 -10.16 17.68 -7.51
N THR A 119 -10.56 18.28 -8.63
CA THR A 119 -11.58 17.68 -9.50
C THR A 119 -11.04 16.45 -10.19
N ILE A 120 -9.73 16.43 -10.48
CA ILE A 120 -9.01 15.30 -11.06
C ILE A 120 -8.99 14.11 -10.11
N LEU A 121 -8.63 14.33 -8.84
CA LEU A 121 -8.61 13.27 -7.83
C LEU A 121 -10.01 12.64 -7.67
N ARG A 122 -11.03 13.48 -7.43
CA ARG A 122 -12.43 13.02 -7.27
C ARG A 122 -12.94 12.28 -8.50
N ARG A 123 -12.54 12.70 -9.71
CA ARG A 123 -12.92 12.03 -10.95
C ARG A 123 -12.28 10.65 -11.04
N TRP A 124 -10.98 10.53 -10.77
CA TRP A 124 -10.29 9.24 -10.73
C TRP A 124 -10.92 8.29 -9.71
N GLU A 125 -11.25 8.77 -8.51
CA GLU A 125 -11.94 8.00 -7.48
C GLU A 125 -13.29 7.46 -7.96
N ARG A 126 -14.10 8.32 -8.60
CA ARG A 126 -15.42 7.94 -9.11
C ARG A 126 -15.38 7.00 -10.31
N MET A 127 -14.27 6.96 -11.05
CA MET A 127 -14.09 6.13 -12.24
C MET A 127 -13.29 4.87 -11.96
N GLY A 128 -13.30 4.38 -10.71
CA GLY A 128 -12.71 3.09 -10.36
C GLY A 128 -11.20 3.11 -10.13
N GLN A 129 -10.60 4.30 -10.02
CA GLN A 129 -9.20 4.49 -9.60
C GLN A 129 -8.20 3.70 -10.46
N ALA A 130 -8.39 3.75 -11.78
CA ALA A 130 -7.59 3.00 -12.74
C ALA A 130 -6.08 3.20 -12.53
N LYS A 131 -5.34 2.08 -12.46
CA LYS A 131 -3.89 2.03 -12.32
C LYS A 131 -3.33 1.14 -13.42
N VAL A 132 -2.31 1.61 -14.13
CA VAL A 132 -1.64 0.84 -15.19
C VAL A 132 -0.19 0.62 -14.80
N ALA A 133 0.22 -0.65 -14.72
CA ALA A 133 1.61 -1.01 -14.45
C ALA A 133 2.42 -1.07 -15.75
N LEU A 134 3.50 -0.29 -15.82
CA LEU A 134 4.43 -0.21 -16.94
C LEU A 134 5.83 -0.60 -16.49
N GLN A 135 6.73 -0.86 -17.43
CA GLN A 135 8.11 -1.23 -17.12
C GLN A 135 9.15 -0.32 -17.79
N VAL A 136 10.25 -0.13 -17.06
CA VAL A 136 11.51 0.47 -17.53
C VAL A 136 12.68 -0.44 -17.15
N LYS A 137 13.86 -0.16 -17.71
CA LYS A 137 15.06 -1.00 -17.53
C LYS A 137 16.21 -0.30 -16.80
N SER A 138 16.05 0.94 -16.37
CA SER A 138 17.09 1.64 -15.60
C SER A 138 16.54 2.72 -14.67
N GLU A 139 17.40 3.22 -13.79
CA GLU A 139 17.13 4.33 -12.87
C GLU A 139 16.98 5.65 -13.62
N GLU A 140 17.87 5.89 -14.56
CA GLU A 140 17.93 7.11 -15.35
C GLU A 140 16.66 7.29 -16.20
N GLU A 141 16.11 6.20 -16.75
CA GLU A 141 14.82 6.21 -17.45
C GLU A 141 13.68 6.59 -16.51
N LEU A 142 13.72 6.11 -15.25
CA LEU A 142 12.73 6.43 -14.23
C LEU A 142 12.77 7.91 -13.84
N GLU A 143 13.96 8.45 -13.59
CA GLU A 143 14.18 9.86 -13.25
C GLU A 143 13.80 10.80 -14.40
N LEU A 144 14.12 10.43 -15.64
CA LEU A 144 13.75 11.20 -16.83
C LEU A 144 12.22 11.31 -16.96
N LEU A 145 11.50 10.20 -16.77
CA LEU A 145 10.03 10.19 -16.79
C LEU A 145 9.44 11.04 -15.68
N GLN A 146 10.05 11.03 -14.48
CA GLN A 146 9.62 11.89 -13.38
C GLN A 146 9.76 13.37 -13.76
N ALA A 147 10.94 13.78 -14.24
CA ALA A 147 11.20 15.16 -14.64
C ALA A 147 10.24 15.63 -15.75
N GLN A 148 9.98 14.76 -16.74
CA GLN A 148 8.99 15.03 -17.80
C GLN A 148 7.59 15.22 -17.23
N ALA A 149 7.15 14.33 -16.32
CA ALA A 149 5.84 14.42 -15.69
C ALA A 149 5.67 15.72 -14.88
N LEU A 150 6.66 16.05 -14.04
CA LEU A 150 6.67 17.30 -13.26
C LEU A 150 6.62 18.54 -14.17
N SER A 151 7.33 18.53 -15.30
CA SER A 151 7.31 19.65 -16.26
C SER A 151 5.93 19.90 -16.89
N LEU A 152 5.06 18.89 -16.91
CA LEU A 152 3.67 18.98 -17.37
C LEU A 152 2.68 19.29 -16.23
N GLY A 153 3.15 19.50 -15.00
CA GLY A 153 2.33 19.72 -13.82
C GLY A 153 1.63 18.45 -13.29
N LEU A 154 2.13 17.27 -13.67
CA LEU A 154 1.67 15.99 -13.12
C LEU A 154 2.34 15.72 -11.78
N VAL A 155 1.60 15.09 -10.86
CA VAL A 155 2.19 14.50 -9.65
C VAL A 155 3.04 13.30 -10.04
N ALA A 156 4.29 13.25 -9.58
CA ALA A 156 5.23 12.19 -9.91
C ALA A 156 6.17 11.86 -8.74
N HIS A 157 6.02 10.66 -8.14
CA HIS A 157 6.76 10.24 -6.94
C HIS A 157 7.56 8.96 -7.17
N ILE A 158 8.87 9.00 -6.92
CA ILE A 158 9.75 7.83 -6.95
C ILE A 158 9.82 7.20 -5.56
N ILE A 159 9.58 5.89 -5.49
CA ILE A 159 9.72 5.10 -4.27
C ILE A 159 11.09 4.44 -4.22
N HIS A 160 11.78 4.65 -3.10
CA HIS A 160 13.09 4.06 -2.82
C HIS A 160 12.95 2.87 -1.87
N ASP A 161 13.69 1.79 -2.14
CA ASP A 161 13.68 0.63 -1.25
C ASP A 161 14.48 0.95 0.03
N ALA A 162 13.85 0.79 1.19
CA ALA A 162 14.50 1.01 2.49
C ALA A 162 15.57 -0.04 2.88
N GLY A 163 16.06 -0.84 1.93
CA GLY A 163 17.19 -1.76 2.14
C GLY A 163 16.88 -3.02 2.96
N ARG A 164 15.60 -3.38 3.15
CA ARG A 164 15.21 -4.60 3.88
C ARG A 164 15.16 -5.86 2.99
N THR A 165 15.70 -5.78 1.77
CA THR A 165 15.64 -6.86 0.76
C THR A 165 16.97 -7.05 0.02
N GLN A 166 16.99 -7.92 -0.99
CA GLN A 166 18.17 -8.25 -1.80
C GLN A 166 18.63 -7.13 -2.77
N ILE A 167 17.90 -6.02 -2.84
CA ILE A 167 18.24 -4.86 -3.66
C ILE A 167 19.04 -3.87 -2.81
N ALA A 168 19.99 -3.16 -3.43
CA ALA A 168 20.80 -2.17 -2.73
C ALA A 168 19.89 -1.13 -2.02
N SER A 169 20.18 -0.85 -0.76
CA SER A 169 19.43 0.15 0.01
C SER A 169 19.42 1.48 -0.72
N GLY A 170 18.28 2.15 -0.77
CA GLY A 170 18.11 3.43 -1.44
C GLY A 170 17.90 3.35 -2.95
N SER A 171 17.80 2.16 -3.55
CA SER A 171 17.52 2.06 -4.99
C SER A 171 16.11 2.59 -5.30
N ALA A 172 15.99 3.47 -6.30
CA ALA A 172 14.71 3.84 -6.88
C ALA A 172 14.04 2.61 -7.49
N THR A 173 12.78 2.33 -7.16
CA THR A 173 12.08 1.09 -7.55
C THR A 173 10.89 1.31 -8.46
N VAL A 174 9.97 2.20 -8.07
CA VAL A 174 8.71 2.45 -8.76
C VAL A 174 8.44 3.95 -8.79
N LEU A 175 8.06 4.47 -9.96
CA LEU A 175 7.55 5.82 -10.13
C LEU A 175 6.03 5.77 -10.24
N GLY A 176 5.32 6.48 -9.37
CA GLY A 176 3.90 6.78 -9.52
C GLY A 176 3.70 8.08 -10.27
N ILE A 177 2.82 8.09 -11.28
CA ILE A 177 2.42 9.31 -12.02
C ILE A 177 0.91 9.48 -11.99
N GLY A 178 0.44 10.65 -11.58
CA GLY A 178 -0.97 11.02 -11.53
C GLY A 178 -1.60 10.88 -10.13
N PRO A 179 -2.94 10.76 -10.03
CA PRO A 179 -3.88 10.63 -11.14
C PRO A 179 -3.99 11.90 -11.99
N ALA A 180 -4.22 11.72 -13.29
CA ALA A 180 -4.42 12.81 -14.25
C ALA A 180 -5.17 12.31 -15.50
N PRO A 181 -5.66 13.21 -16.38
CA PRO A 181 -6.31 12.80 -17.62
C PRO A 181 -5.40 11.89 -18.46
N LYS A 182 -6.00 10.84 -19.05
CA LYS A 182 -5.27 9.82 -19.81
C LYS A 182 -4.38 10.42 -20.89
N GLY A 183 -4.89 11.35 -21.70
CA GLY A 183 -4.15 12.00 -22.76
C GLY A 183 -2.92 12.78 -22.28
N VAL A 184 -2.95 13.35 -21.07
CA VAL A 184 -1.79 14.04 -20.49
C VAL A 184 -0.74 13.03 -20.02
N ILE A 185 -1.15 11.98 -19.33
CA ILE A 185 -0.22 10.91 -18.88
C ILE A 185 0.46 10.23 -20.07
N ASP A 186 -0.29 9.98 -21.16
CA ASP A 186 0.24 9.30 -22.34
C ASP A 186 1.31 10.09 -23.10
N GLN A 187 1.40 11.42 -22.91
CA GLN A 187 2.52 12.21 -23.43
C GLN A 187 3.86 11.79 -22.82
N VAL A 188 3.84 11.31 -21.57
CA VAL A 188 5.03 10.83 -20.86
C VAL A 188 5.20 9.32 -21.06
N THR A 189 4.14 8.54 -20.85
CA THR A 189 4.28 7.08 -20.69
C THR A 189 3.72 6.25 -21.86
N GLY A 190 3.17 6.88 -22.90
CA GLY A 190 2.44 6.16 -23.96
C GLY A 190 3.30 5.19 -24.79
N HIS A 191 4.63 5.35 -24.75
CA HIS A 191 5.58 4.50 -25.46
C HIS A 191 6.09 3.31 -24.63
N LEU A 192 5.79 3.29 -23.33
CA LEU A 192 6.27 2.25 -22.41
C LEU A 192 5.45 0.96 -22.56
N LYS A 193 6.10 -0.16 -22.26
CA LYS A 193 5.46 -1.49 -22.29
C LYS A 193 4.75 -1.77 -20.97
N LEU A 194 3.68 -2.57 -21.02
CA LEU A 194 3.08 -3.15 -19.82
C LEU A 194 4.10 -4.01 -19.07
N LEU A 195 4.00 -4.02 -17.73
CA LEU A 195 4.86 -4.79 -16.83
C LEU A 195 4.69 -6.30 -16.97
#